data_AF-A0A6L6VPS0-F1
#
_entry.id   AF-A0A6L6VPS0-F1
#
_cell.length_a   1.000
_cell.length_b   1.000
_cell.length_c   1.000
_cell.angle_alpha   90.00
_cell.angle_beta   90.00
_cell.angle_gamma   90.00
#
_symmetry.space_group_name_H-M   'P 1'
#
loop_
_entity.id
_entity.type
_entity.pdbx_description
1 polymer ?
#
loop_
_entity_poly.entity_id
_entity_poly.type
_entity_poly.pdbx_seq_one_letter_code
_entity_poly.pdbx_strand_id
1 'polypeptide(L)'
;MLDGVCWAIVRPLGIRRRHMAVAGGNLDEIAAGEGTSTGLEPFLNAVEQGILTTGLATLISGQHSDRRSWPIALAWLTRDQECRFDDVLDWRSTVSDSDSPVRGMRQTEKLDALRAFVVAITPEEHAKRSEVASLDDRRRTMDQEIGHRRWEIERSQNRLIVALGLTAEEVTAGPFAIEQMRKKAQDHLATAAKLPLGQSGTGVEITRQEYEKAQAEWTRLDGERIRIQATIPLVEKIQSQLQGELPGISFSKSEAESPVCPICEVPIDRTLAEGCGLSHKLPDLEACVQRWEQRKKSFDDETEKLIGLRSEQTQTLQKLALAKQHADQLGDRVAALEQARDTREGAWYAAQRLVDDVERFAELFGAQENATKAVRELVSKLETERSLLGVFRDKQARVFGRISEKFDPIVRRLVGADAKGQVTLSGNGLEPNVNMGGDRTTAAIDSLKVLAFDLAVLCLSIEGATRVPAFLVHDSPREADLGLSIYHRLFRLVTEIEAFGEAPQFQYIITTTTRPPEDLAVEPWLRMTLRGSPGTERLLRRNL
;
A
#
# COMPACT_ATOMS: atom_id res chain seq x y z
N MET A 1 -53.40 -12.97 -12.36
CA MET A 1 -53.52 -13.25 -10.90
C MET A 1 -52.15 -13.68 -10.40
N LEU A 2 -51.68 -13.13 -9.28
CA LEU A 2 -50.48 -13.56 -8.56
C LEU A 2 -50.89 -13.74 -7.09
N ASP A 3 -50.79 -14.95 -6.56
CA ASP A 3 -51.22 -15.29 -5.18
C ASP A 3 -52.62 -14.78 -4.81
N GLY A 4 -53.58 -14.93 -5.73
CA GLY A 4 -54.96 -14.47 -5.54
C GLY A 4 -55.18 -12.97 -5.75
N VAL A 5 -54.14 -12.20 -6.05
CA VAL A 5 -54.24 -10.76 -6.37
C VAL A 5 -54.35 -10.55 -7.88
N CYS A 6 -55.37 -9.84 -8.33
CA CYS A 6 -55.46 -9.38 -9.71
C CYS A 6 -54.55 -8.17 -9.91
N TRP A 7 -53.66 -8.22 -10.90
CA TRP A 7 -52.78 -7.10 -11.23
C TRP A 7 -53.15 -6.57 -12.60
N ALA A 8 -53.41 -5.27 -12.70
CA ALA A 8 -53.55 -4.60 -13.98
C ALA A 8 -52.20 -3.94 -14.33
N ILE A 9 -51.66 -4.32 -15.49
CA ILE A 9 -50.31 -3.95 -15.92
C ILE A 9 -50.38 -3.36 -17.32
N VAL A 10 -49.79 -2.18 -17.50
CA VAL A 10 -49.63 -1.53 -18.79
C VAL A 10 -48.14 -1.37 -19.08
N ARG A 11 -47.69 -2.04 -20.14
CA ARG A 11 -46.34 -1.91 -20.70
C ARG A 11 -46.44 -1.25 -22.08
N PRO A 12 -46.25 0.07 -22.18
CA PRO A 12 -46.31 0.75 -23.47
C PRO A 12 -45.16 0.31 -24.39
N LEU A 13 -45.46 0.22 -25.68
CA LEU A 13 -44.45 0.11 -26.74
C LEU A 13 -43.95 1.53 -27.07
N GLY A 14 -42.65 1.78 -26.86
CA GLY A 14 -42.00 3.08 -27.11
C GLY A 14 -41.77 3.95 -25.86
N ILE A 15 -41.03 5.05 -26.03
CA ILE A 15 -40.37 5.81 -24.94
C ILE A 15 -41.31 6.80 -24.23
N ARG A 16 -42.50 7.09 -24.80
CA ARG A 16 -43.33 8.24 -24.39
C ARG A 16 -44.27 7.99 -23.21
N ARG A 17 -44.57 6.73 -22.86
CA ARG A 17 -45.48 6.40 -21.76
C ARG A 17 -44.72 5.59 -20.71
N ARG A 18 -45.05 5.80 -19.43
CA ARG A 18 -44.41 5.10 -18.31
C ARG A 18 -45.11 3.77 -18.05
N HIS A 19 -44.36 2.77 -17.60
CA HIS A 19 -44.95 1.50 -17.18
C HIS A 19 -45.78 1.68 -15.91
N MET A 20 -46.86 0.89 -15.79
CA MET A 20 -47.73 0.91 -14.62
C MET A 20 -48.10 -0.51 -14.23
N ALA A 21 -48.09 -0.79 -12.93
CA ALA A 21 -48.60 -2.02 -12.35
C ALA A 21 -49.36 -1.72 -11.06
N VAL A 22 -50.64 -2.08 -11.02
CA VAL A 22 -51.54 -1.77 -9.91
C VAL A 22 -52.23 -3.05 -9.43
N ALA A 23 -52.04 -3.37 -8.15
CA ALA A 23 -52.73 -4.47 -7.48
C ALA A 23 -54.20 -4.12 -7.25
N GLY A 24 -55.11 -5.02 -7.62
CA GLY A 24 -56.55 -4.79 -7.61
C GLY A 24 -57.04 -3.74 -8.62
N GLY A 25 -56.16 -3.29 -9.53
CA GLY A 25 -56.47 -2.23 -10.48
C GLY A 25 -57.36 -2.68 -11.64
N ASN A 26 -58.02 -1.71 -12.28
CA ASN A 26 -58.80 -1.91 -13.49
C ASN A 26 -57.93 -1.65 -14.73
N LEU A 27 -57.92 -2.59 -15.68
CA LEU A 27 -57.13 -2.47 -16.91
C LEU A 27 -57.59 -1.31 -17.78
N ASP A 28 -58.89 -1.04 -17.87
CA ASP A 28 -59.46 0.00 -18.72
C ASP A 28 -59.05 1.40 -18.23
N GLU A 29 -59.08 1.63 -16.92
CA GLU A 29 -58.66 2.88 -16.27
C GLU A 29 -57.17 3.15 -16.50
N ILE A 30 -56.32 2.14 -16.28
CA ILE A 30 -54.87 2.29 -16.41
C ILE A 30 -54.47 2.42 -17.89
N ALA A 31 -55.17 1.74 -18.82
CA ALA A 31 -54.94 1.87 -20.25
C ALA A 31 -55.33 3.27 -20.79
N ALA A 32 -56.36 3.89 -20.22
CA ALA A 32 -56.75 5.28 -20.48
C ALA A 32 -55.71 6.29 -19.95
N GLY A 33 -54.79 5.86 -19.09
CA GLY A 33 -53.77 6.70 -18.46
C GLY A 33 -54.25 7.39 -17.20
N GLU A 34 -55.33 6.89 -16.59
CA GLU A 34 -55.85 7.39 -15.33
C GLU A 34 -55.07 6.76 -14.17
N GLY A 35 -54.63 7.60 -13.21
CA GLY A 35 -53.89 7.16 -12.02
C GLY A 35 -52.42 7.59 -11.99
N THR A 36 -51.76 7.36 -10.85
CA THR A 36 -50.34 7.67 -10.65
C THR A 36 -49.47 6.54 -11.20
N SER A 37 -48.45 6.88 -11.99
CA SER A 37 -47.48 5.90 -12.52
C SER A 37 -46.71 5.22 -11.39
N THR A 38 -47.03 3.97 -11.11
CA THR A 38 -46.38 3.15 -10.08
C THR A 38 -45.11 2.43 -10.55
N GLY A 39 -44.81 2.47 -11.85
CA GLY A 39 -43.73 1.67 -12.43
C GLY A 39 -44.08 0.17 -12.49
N LEU A 40 -43.07 -0.67 -12.74
CA LEU A 40 -43.22 -2.15 -12.67
C LEU A 40 -42.72 -2.72 -11.34
N GLU A 41 -41.97 -1.94 -10.58
CA GLU A 41 -41.29 -2.32 -9.35
C GLU A 41 -42.23 -2.98 -8.33
N PRO A 42 -43.47 -2.49 -8.08
CA PRO A 42 -44.37 -3.14 -7.14
C PRO A 42 -44.76 -4.56 -7.56
N PHE A 43 -45.00 -4.77 -8.85
CA PHE A 43 -45.32 -6.10 -9.39
C PHE A 43 -44.10 -7.02 -9.38
N LEU A 44 -42.94 -6.51 -9.79
CA LEU A 44 -41.70 -7.29 -9.75
C LEU A 44 -41.34 -7.69 -8.31
N ASN A 45 -41.56 -6.81 -7.33
CA ASN A 45 -41.37 -7.12 -5.91
C ASN A 45 -42.28 -8.27 -5.47
N ALA A 46 -43.56 -8.22 -5.86
CA ALA A 46 -44.52 -9.28 -5.54
C ALA A 46 -44.11 -10.62 -6.17
N VAL A 47 -43.66 -10.62 -7.43
CA VAL A 47 -43.18 -11.82 -8.12
C VAL A 47 -41.94 -12.40 -7.45
N GLU A 48 -40.98 -11.56 -7.06
CA GLU A 48 -39.76 -12.01 -6.40
C GLU A 48 -40.02 -12.51 -4.97
N GLN A 49 -41.01 -11.96 -4.26
CA GLN A 49 -41.40 -12.46 -2.94
C GLN A 49 -42.13 -13.80 -3.02
N GLY A 50 -43.03 -13.98 -3.99
CA GLY A 50 -43.84 -15.19 -4.14
C GLY A 50 -43.12 -16.34 -4.86
N ILE A 51 -42.59 -16.09 -6.06
CA ILE A 51 -42.10 -17.14 -6.97
C ILE A 51 -40.62 -17.47 -6.70
N LEU A 52 -39.75 -16.46 -6.65
CA LEU A 52 -38.30 -16.67 -6.56
C LEU A 52 -37.76 -16.70 -5.12
N THR A 53 -38.42 -16.01 -4.18
CA THR A 53 -38.00 -15.76 -2.78
C THR A 53 -36.76 -14.87 -2.63
N THR A 54 -36.70 -14.06 -1.56
CA THR A 54 -35.62 -13.09 -1.32
C THR A 54 -34.22 -13.73 -1.24
N GLY A 55 -34.10 -14.92 -0.66
CA GLY A 55 -32.81 -15.62 -0.54
C GLY A 55 -32.23 -16.05 -1.89
N LEU A 56 -33.08 -16.37 -2.86
CA LEU A 56 -32.67 -16.68 -4.23
C LEU A 56 -32.26 -15.41 -4.99
N ALA A 57 -32.96 -14.31 -4.73
CA ALA A 57 -32.66 -13.04 -5.39
C ALA A 57 -31.24 -12.56 -5.06
N THR A 58 -30.82 -12.71 -3.81
CA THR A 58 -29.44 -12.39 -3.37
C THR A 58 -28.38 -13.25 -4.08
N LEU A 59 -28.69 -14.51 -4.37
CA LEU A 59 -27.77 -15.41 -5.08
C LEU A 59 -27.59 -15.02 -6.56
N ILE A 60 -28.65 -14.51 -7.19
CA ILE A 60 -28.67 -14.19 -8.62
C ILE A 60 -28.11 -12.77 -8.89
N SER A 61 -28.48 -11.79 -8.07
CA SER A 61 -28.09 -10.39 -8.27
C SER A 61 -26.61 -10.13 -7.97
N GLY A 62 -25.97 -10.98 -7.16
CA GLY A 62 -24.54 -10.85 -6.84
C GLY A 62 -24.18 -9.47 -6.28
N GLN A 63 -23.15 -8.82 -6.84
CA GLN A 63 -22.74 -7.44 -6.47
C GLN A 63 -23.54 -6.34 -7.18
N HIS A 64 -24.44 -6.68 -8.10
CA HIS A 64 -25.22 -5.72 -8.88
C HIS A 64 -26.65 -5.66 -8.33
N SER A 65 -26.86 -4.84 -7.29
CA SER A 65 -28.15 -4.62 -6.61
C SER A 65 -29.29 -4.20 -7.54
N ASP A 66 -28.95 -3.66 -8.72
CA ASP A 66 -29.90 -3.10 -9.66
C ASP A 66 -30.53 -4.19 -10.56
N ARG A 67 -29.95 -5.40 -10.56
CA ARG A 67 -30.45 -6.53 -11.37
C ARG A 67 -31.53 -7.30 -10.61
N ARG A 68 -32.74 -7.29 -11.15
CA ARG A 68 -33.90 -8.04 -10.66
C ARG A 68 -33.83 -9.49 -11.15
N SER A 69 -34.17 -10.45 -10.29
CA SER A 69 -34.06 -11.88 -10.57
C SER A 69 -35.14 -12.39 -11.51
N TRP A 70 -36.34 -11.81 -11.46
CA TRP A 70 -37.43 -12.22 -12.35
C TRP A 70 -37.15 -11.93 -13.83
N PRO A 71 -36.69 -10.73 -14.23
CA PRO A 71 -36.22 -10.49 -15.59
C PRO A 71 -35.10 -11.42 -16.07
N ILE A 72 -34.21 -11.87 -15.17
CA ILE A 72 -33.16 -12.84 -15.49
C ILE A 72 -33.78 -14.22 -15.75
N ALA A 73 -34.71 -14.67 -14.90
CA ALA A 73 -35.46 -15.91 -15.12
C ALA A 73 -36.22 -15.86 -16.46
N LEU A 74 -36.93 -14.76 -16.73
CA LEU A 74 -37.63 -14.58 -18.00
C LEU A 74 -36.70 -14.64 -19.21
N ALA A 75 -35.49 -14.09 -19.12
CA ALA A 75 -34.53 -14.17 -20.21
C ALA A 75 -34.22 -15.64 -20.58
N TRP A 76 -34.06 -16.51 -19.59
CA TRP A 76 -33.89 -17.94 -19.86
C TRP A 76 -35.17 -18.59 -20.39
N LEU A 77 -36.31 -18.38 -19.72
CA LEU A 77 -37.58 -19.05 -20.03
C LEU A 77 -38.17 -18.63 -21.39
N THR A 78 -37.70 -17.54 -21.98
CA THR A 78 -38.28 -16.98 -23.20
C THR A 78 -37.23 -16.76 -24.28
N ARG A 79 -36.67 -17.82 -24.88
CA ARG A 79 -35.58 -17.69 -25.85
C ARG A 79 -36.06 -17.06 -27.16
N ASP A 80 -35.30 -16.08 -27.63
CA ASP A 80 -35.49 -15.50 -28.96
C ASP A 80 -34.72 -16.31 -30.03
N GLN A 81 -35.12 -16.15 -31.30
CA GLN A 81 -34.46 -16.80 -32.42
C GLN A 81 -33.00 -16.33 -32.59
N GLU A 82 -32.69 -15.09 -32.21
CA GLU A 82 -31.36 -14.49 -32.32
C GLU A 82 -30.31 -15.16 -31.43
N CYS A 83 -30.73 -15.92 -30.41
CA CYS A 83 -29.84 -16.78 -29.62
C CYS A 83 -29.39 -18.05 -30.33
N ARG A 84 -30.04 -18.41 -31.46
CA ARG A 84 -29.78 -19.60 -32.30
C ARG A 84 -29.83 -20.96 -31.59
N PHE A 85 -30.14 -20.95 -30.30
CA PHE A 85 -30.07 -22.11 -29.41
C PHE A 85 -28.66 -22.73 -29.40
N ASP A 86 -27.60 -21.94 -29.54
CA ASP A 86 -26.23 -22.46 -29.62
C ASP A 86 -25.73 -23.04 -28.28
N ASP A 87 -26.07 -22.39 -27.15
CA ASP A 87 -25.67 -22.81 -25.80
C ASP A 87 -26.81 -22.64 -24.78
N VAL A 88 -26.85 -23.51 -23.77
CA VAL A 88 -27.88 -23.47 -22.72
C VAL A 88 -27.87 -22.16 -21.93
N LEU A 89 -26.72 -21.53 -21.76
CA LEU A 89 -26.54 -20.28 -21.05
C LEU A 89 -26.66 -19.04 -21.98
N ASP A 90 -26.84 -19.23 -23.28
CA ASP A 90 -27.11 -18.14 -24.21
C ASP A 90 -28.61 -17.84 -24.30
N TRP A 91 -29.04 -16.99 -23.36
CA TRP A 91 -30.44 -16.62 -23.16
C TRP A 91 -30.89 -15.42 -23.99
N ARG A 92 -30.00 -14.47 -24.25
CA ARG A 92 -30.27 -13.26 -25.06
C ARG A 92 -29.07 -12.90 -25.90
N SER A 93 -29.31 -12.63 -27.17
CA SER A 93 -28.32 -12.05 -28.07
C SER A 93 -27.92 -10.65 -27.58
N THR A 94 -26.63 -10.32 -27.69
CA THR A 94 -26.17 -8.95 -27.44
C THR A 94 -26.61 -8.00 -28.55
N VAL A 95 -26.99 -8.52 -29.71
CA VAL A 95 -27.41 -7.76 -30.90
C VAL A 95 -28.91 -7.47 -30.88
N SER A 96 -29.69 -8.13 -30.01
CA SER A 96 -31.10 -7.81 -29.85
C SER A 96 -31.30 -6.58 -28.95
N ASP A 97 -32.19 -5.67 -29.36
CA ASP A 97 -32.61 -4.50 -28.59
C ASP A 97 -33.63 -4.89 -27.49
N SER A 98 -33.33 -5.98 -26.77
CA SER A 98 -34.26 -6.59 -25.82
C SER A 98 -34.26 -5.93 -24.43
N ASP A 99 -33.38 -4.95 -24.19
CA ASP A 99 -33.10 -4.32 -22.89
C ASP A 99 -32.93 -5.31 -21.71
N SER A 100 -32.51 -6.54 -22.01
CA SER A 100 -32.44 -7.59 -20.99
C SER A 100 -31.24 -7.38 -20.08
N PRO A 101 -31.39 -7.56 -18.74
CA PRO A 101 -30.29 -7.41 -17.80
C PRO A 101 -29.16 -8.44 -18.00
N VAL A 102 -29.44 -9.53 -18.73
CA VAL A 102 -28.48 -10.63 -18.95
C VAL A 102 -27.44 -10.33 -20.04
N ARG A 103 -27.63 -9.26 -20.84
CA ARG A 103 -26.67 -8.85 -21.88
C ARG A 103 -25.28 -8.50 -21.32
N GLY A 104 -25.24 -8.01 -20.08
CA GLY A 104 -24.00 -7.68 -19.36
C GLY A 104 -23.55 -8.75 -18.36
N MET A 105 -24.16 -9.94 -18.36
CA MET A 105 -23.79 -11.03 -17.44
C MET A 105 -22.71 -11.93 -18.04
N ARG A 106 -21.72 -12.26 -17.22
CA ARG A 106 -20.70 -13.28 -17.54
C ARG A 106 -21.33 -14.67 -17.53
N GLN A 107 -20.75 -15.60 -18.27
CA GLN A 107 -21.22 -17.00 -18.30
C GLN A 107 -21.26 -17.64 -16.90
N THR A 108 -20.33 -17.30 -16.01
CA THR A 108 -20.33 -17.76 -14.62
C THR A 108 -21.55 -17.25 -13.83
N GLU A 109 -21.94 -15.98 -14.03
CA GLU A 109 -23.12 -15.40 -13.37
C GLU A 109 -24.40 -16.04 -13.90
N LYS A 110 -24.49 -16.30 -15.21
CA LYS A 110 -25.62 -17.02 -15.81
C LYS A 110 -25.72 -18.45 -15.29
N LEU A 111 -24.59 -19.15 -15.16
CA LEU A 111 -24.55 -20.50 -14.60
C LEU A 111 -24.98 -20.54 -13.14
N ASP A 112 -24.55 -19.58 -12.32
CA ASP A 112 -24.97 -19.50 -10.91
C ASP A 112 -26.47 -19.16 -10.82
N ALA A 113 -26.99 -18.27 -11.68
CA ALA A 113 -28.41 -17.98 -11.77
C ALA A 113 -29.23 -19.21 -12.19
N LEU A 114 -28.78 -19.96 -13.20
CA LEU A 114 -29.38 -21.23 -13.61
C LEU A 114 -29.42 -22.22 -12.44
N ARG A 115 -28.28 -22.41 -11.76
CA ARG A 115 -28.18 -23.31 -10.60
C ARG A 115 -29.10 -22.87 -9.48
N ALA A 116 -29.29 -21.58 -9.27
CA ALA A 116 -30.28 -21.04 -8.34
C ALA A 116 -31.70 -21.45 -8.77
N PHE A 117 -32.07 -21.22 -10.03
CA PHE A 117 -33.41 -21.56 -10.54
C PHE A 117 -33.74 -23.06 -10.45
N VAL A 118 -32.76 -23.95 -10.66
CA VAL A 118 -32.96 -25.41 -10.54
C VAL A 118 -32.66 -25.98 -9.16
N VAL A 119 -32.44 -25.13 -8.14
CA VAL A 119 -32.14 -25.56 -6.75
C VAL A 119 -30.83 -26.38 -6.65
N ALA A 120 -29.89 -26.14 -7.55
CA ALA A 120 -28.54 -26.72 -7.54
C ALA A 120 -27.51 -25.86 -6.79
N ILE A 121 -27.88 -24.72 -6.22
CA ILE A 121 -27.00 -23.95 -5.33
C ILE A 121 -27.83 -23.41 -4.17
N THR A 122 -27.28 -23.48 -2.95
CA THR A 122 -27.90 -22.91 -1.76
C THR A 122 -27.17 -21.65 -1.31
N PRO A 123 -27.84 -20.73 -0.58
CA PRO A 123 -27.18 -19.57 0.04
C PRO A 123 -26.01 -19.97 0.94
N GLU A 124 -26.16 -21.08 1.68
CA GLU A 124 -25.12 -21.64 2.54
C GLU A 124 -23.88 -22.04 1.73
N GLU A 125 -24.06 -22.72 0.59
CA GLU A 125 -22.93 -23.11 -0.27
C GLU A 125 -22.20 -21.89 -0.83
N HIS A 126 -22.94 -20.88 -1.31
CA HIS A 126 -22.36 -19.65 -1.85
C HIS A 126 -21.55 -18.90 -0.78
N ALA A 127 -22.10 -18.78 0.43
CA ALA A 127 -21.39 -18.20 1.57
C ALA A 127 -20.12 -18.99 1.91
N LYS A 128 -20.19 -20.32 1.91
CA LYS A 128 -19.06 -21.21 2.19
C LYS A 128 -17.94 -21.09 1.16
N ARG A 129 -18.29 -20.99 -0.13
CA ARG A 129 -17.30 -20.74 -1.21
C ARG A 129 -16.58 -19.42 -1.01
N SER A 130 -17.31 -18.38 -0.62
CA SER A 130 -16.74 -17.06 -0.31
C SER A 130 -15.84 -17.11 0.92
N GLU A 131 -16.23 -17.84 1.97
CA GLU A 131 -15.40 -18.07 3.16
C GLU A 131 -14.10 -18.79 2.78
N VAL A 132 -14.17 -19.89 2.02
CA VAL A 132 -12.98 -20.63 1.55
C VAL A 132 -12.05 -19.73 0.73
N ALA A 133 -12.58 -18.93 -0.18
CA ALA A 133 -11.77 -17.98 -0.96
C ALA A 133 -11.05 -16.97 -0.05
N SER A 134 -11.74 -16.42 0.95
CA SER A 134 -11.16 -15.49 1.92
C SER A 134 -10.07 -16.14 2.78
N LEU A 135 -10.27 -17.40 3.18
CA LEU A 135 -9.29 -18.15 3.98
C LEU A 135 -8.06 -18.52 3.13
N ASP A 136 -8.24 -18.87 1.85
CA ASP A 136 -7.14 -19.12 0.92
C ASP A 136 -6.30 -17.86 0.67
N ASP A 137 -6.93 -16.69 0.53
CA ASP A 137 -6.23 -15.41 0.38
C ASP A 137 -5.45 -15.05 1.65
N ARG A 138 -6.07 -15.18 2.83
CA ARG A 138 -5.40 -15.01 4.12
C ARG A 138 -4.21 -15.96 4.26
N ARG A 139 -4.34 -17.22 3.85
CA ARG A 139 -3.24 -18.19 3.88
C ARG A 139 -2.08 -17.74 3.01
N ARG A 140 -2.36 -17.31 1.77
CA ARG A 140 -1.33 -16.82 0.84
C ARG A 140 -0.56 -15.64 1.41
N THR A 141 -1.27 -14.66 1.99
CA THR A 141 -0.65 -13.49 2.62
C THR A 141 0.25 -13.92 3.79
N MET A 142 -0.24 -14.79 4.68
CA MET A 142 0.55 -15.29 5.81
C MET A 142 1.78 -16.10 5.36
N ASP A 143 1.65 -16.95 4.33
CA ASP A 143 2.76 -17.71 3.75
C ASP A 143 3.86 -16.80 3.20
N GLN A 144 3.48 -15.70 2.53
CA GLN A 144 4.42 -14.69 2.03
C GLN A 144 5.16 -14.00 3.18
N GLU A 145 4.45 -13.58 4.23
CA GLU A 145 5.07 -12.95 5.39
C GLU A 145 5.99 -13.92 6.16
N ILE A 146 5.61 -15.20 6.29
CA ILE A 146 6.46 -16.25 6.86
C ILE A 146 7.76 -16.40 6.06
N GLY A 147 7.67 -16.34 4.74
CA GLY A 147 8.84 -16.34 3.85
C GLY A 147 9.76 -15.15 4.11
N HIS A 148 9.19 -13.95 4.19
CA HIS A 148 9.95 -12.72 4.47
C HIS A 148 10.62 -12.74 5.85
N ARG A 149 9.88 -13.09 6.90
CA ARG A 149 10.40 -13.22 8.26
C ARG A 149 11.49 -14.29 8.36
N ARG A 150 11.35 -15.41 7.64
CA ARG A 150 12.40 -16.45 7.61
C ARG A 150 13.72 -15.92 7.06
N TRP A 151 13.66 -15.15 5.97
CA TRP A 151 14.84 -14.51 5.40
C TRP A 151 15.46 -13.49 6.35
N GLU A 152 14.64 -12.69 7.03
CA GLU A 152 15.12 -11.71 8.02
C GLU A 152 15.76 -12.38 9.25
N ILE A 153 15.17 -13.49 9.72
CA ILE A 153 15.73 -14.33 10.79
C ILE A 153 17.10 -14.86 10.39
N GLU A 154 17.23 -15.47 9.21
CA GLU A 154 18.49 -16.02 8.73
C GLU A 154 19.59 -14.94 8.64
N ARG A 155 19.24 -13.78 8.08
CA ARG A 155 20.15 -12.63 7.99
C ARG A 155 20.57 -12.11 9.36
N SER A 156 19.62 -11.95 10.26
CA SER A 156 19.87 -11.44 11.62
C SER A 156 20.70 -12.42 12.44
N GLN A 157 20.42 -13.72 12.31
CA GLN A 157 21.19 -14.80 12.92
C GLN A 157 22.64 -14.76 12.45
N ASN A 158 22.89 -14.72 11.14
CA ASN A 158 24.26 -14.65 10.60
C ASN A 158 25.02 -13.42 11.09
N ARG A 159 24.36 -12.26 11.14
CA ARG A 159 24.96 -11.02 11.68
C ARG A 159 25.33 -11.15 13.16
N LEU A 160 24.44 -11.74 13.98
CA LEU A 160 24.65 -11.92 15.41
C LEU A 160 25.74 -12.96 15.70
N ILE A 161 25.81 -14.06 14.95
CA ILE A 161 26.88 -15.06 15.07
C ILE A 161 28.25 -14.40 14.92
N VAL A 162 28.43 -13.62 13.85
CA VAL A 162 29.69 -12.90 13.61
C VAL A 162 29.98 -11.88 14.71
N ALA A 163 28.98 -11.09 15.12
CA ALA A 163 29.17 -10.03 16.10
C ALA A 163 29.43 -10.53 17.54
N LEU A 164 28.93 -11.72 17.89
CA LEU A 164 29.15 -12.38 19.17
C LEU A 164 30.39 -13.28 19.19
N GLY A 165 31.13 -13.37 18.07
CA GLY A 165 32.29 -14.24 17.94
C GLY A 165 31.97 -15.72 18.09
N LEU A 166 30.75 -16.12 17.70
CA LEU A 166 30.31 -17.51 17.67
C LEU A 166 30.66 -18.13 16.32
N THR A 167 30.89 -19.44 16.30
CA THR A 167 31.00 -20.22 15.06
C THR A 167 29.65 -20.85 14.70
N ALA A 168 29.43 -21.10 13.41
CA ALA A 168 28.19 -21.74 12.94
C ALA A 168 28.00 -23.15 13.52
N GLU A 169 29.08 -23.82 13.93
CA GLU A 169 29.09 -25.15 14.53
C GLU A 169 28.68 -25.12 16.03
N GLU A 170 28.92 -24.01 16.72
CA GLU A 170 28.53 -23.82 18.13
C GLU A 170 27.04 -23.49 18.31
N VAL A 171 26.36 -23.03 17.26
CA VAL A 171 24.98 -22.55 17.34
C VAL A 171 23.99 -23.59 16.82
N THR A 172 23.39 -24.34 17.74
CA THR A 172 22.31 -25.28 17.44
C THR A 172 21.02 -24.54 17.07
N ALA A 173 20.45 -24.83 15.90
CA ALA A 173 19.23 -24.17 15.42
C ALA A 173 18.05 -24.26 16.42
N GLY A 174 17.22 -23.21 16.44
CA GLY A 174 16.01 -23.14 17.27
C GLY A 174 16.18 -22.33 18.56
N PRO A 175 15.28 -22.49 19.55
CA PRO A 175 15.27 -21.69 20.79
C PRO A 175 16.58 -21.72 21.58
N PHE A 176 17.33 -22.81 21.50
CA PHE A 176 18.64 -22.94 22.14
C PHE A 176 19.70 -22.00 21.55
N ALA A 177 19.64 -21.65 20.26
CA ALA A 177 20.52 -20.65 19.67
C ALA A 177 20.36 -19.29 20.35
N ILE A 178 19.11 -18.89 20.60
CA ILE A 178 18.77 -17.59 21.20
C ILE A 178 19.36 -17.50 22.61
N GLU A 179 19.21 -18.56 23.42
CA GLU A 179 19.73 -18.56 24.79
C GLU A 179 21.27 -18.50 24.82
N GLN A 180 21.93 -19.19 23.90
CA GLN A 180 23.39 -19.11 23.75
C GLN A 180 23.84 -17.69 23.35
N MET A 181 23.14 -17.07 22.39
CA MET A 181 23.41 -15.70 21.97
C MET A 181 23.18 -14.69 23.10
N ARG A 182 22.10 -14.87 23.87
CA ARG A 182 21.76 -14.03 25.03
C ARG A 182 22.86 -14.09 26.08
N LYS A 183 23.32 -15.29 26.41
CA LYS A 183 24.43 -15.49 27.36
C LYS A 183 25.71 -14.80 26.89
N LYS A 184 26.11 -14.99 25.62
CA LYS A 184 27.30 -14.34 25.06
C LYS A 184 27.17 -12.80 25.04
N ALA A 185 26.03 -12.27 24.64
CA ALA A 185 25.79 -10.83 24.65
C ALA A 185 25.89 -10.24 26.07
N GLN A 186 25.35 -10.95 27.07
CA GLN A 186 25.48 -10.59 28.48
C GLN A 186 26.94 -10.66 28.97
N ASP A 187 27.71 -11.67 28.54
CA ASP A 187 29.15 -11.79 28.86
C ASP A 187 29.96 -10.62 28.26
N HIS A 188 29.65 -10.21 27.03
CA HIS A 188 30.24 -9.02 26.39
C HIS A 188 29.90 -7.74 27.17
N LEU A 189 28.64 -7.57 27.57
CA LEU A 189 28.20 -6.43 28.37
C LEU A 189 28.86 -6.40 29.75
N ALA A 190 28.95 -7.55 30.43
CA ALA A 190 29.62 -7.67 31.71
C ALA A 190 31.12 -7.37 31.60
N THR A 191 31.76 -7.79 30.52
CA THR A 191 33.17 -7.47 30.24
C THR A 191 33.36 -5.96 30.01
N ALA A 192 32.46 -5.33 29.23
CA ALA A 192 32.48 -3.88 29.02
C ALA A 192 32.20 -3.09 30.30
N ALA A 193 31.37 -3.62 31.21
CA ALA A 193 31.09 -3.03 32.51
C ALA A 193 32.26 -3.16 33.50
N LYS A 194 33.03 -4.27 33.43
CA LYS A 194 34.21 -4.54 34.27
C LYS A 194 35.45 -3.72 33.90
N LEU A 195 35.46 -3.04 32.74
CA LEU A 195 36.49 -2.04 32.46
C LEU A 195 36.48 -1.04 33.62
N PRO A 196 37.58 -0.91 34.40
CA PRO A 196 37.58 -0.09 35.61
C PRO A 196 37.09 1.32 35.24
N LEU A 197 36.08 1.83 35.95
CA LEU A 197 35.67 3.24 35.91
C LEU A 197 36.86 4.06 36.41
N GLY A 198 37.86 4.24 35.55
CA GLY A 198 39.06 5.02 35.84
C GLY A 198 38.58 6.41 36.21
N GLN A 199 38.79 6.78 37.48
CA GLN A 199 38.44 8.06 38.10
C GLN A 199 37.22 8.71 37.45
N SER A 200 36.05 8.46 38.05
CA SER A 200 34.75 9.15 37.88
C SER A 200 34.86 10.44 37.07
N GLY A 201 33.94 10.74 36.13
CA GLY A 201 33.99 11.91 35.21
C GLY A 201 34.49 13.25 35.79
N THR A 202 34.44 13.43 37.12
CA THR A 202 35.25 14.38 37.90
C THR A 202 36.76 14.43 37.55
N GLY A 203 37.45 13.33 37.24
CA GLY A 203 38.90 13.32 36.98
C GLY A 203 39.29 13.95 35.64
N VAL A 204 38.50 13.71 34.59
CA VAL A 204 38.64 14.35 33.28
C VAL A 204 38.32 15.85 33.40
N GLU A 205 37.23 16.18 34.10
CA GLU A 205 36.81 17.58 34.27
C GLU A 205 37.81 18.39 35.12
N ILE A 206 38.37 17.80 36.17
CA ILE A 206 39.45 18.43 36.96
C ILE A 206 40.68 18.66 36.08
N THR A 207 41.11 17.68 35.30
CA THR A 207 42.30 17.79 34.44
C THR A 207 42.06 18.80 33.31
N ARG A 208 40.83 18.91 32.79
CA ARG A 208 40.43 19.95 31.82
C ARG A 208 40.52 21.35 32.42
N GLN A 209 40.02 21.54 33.65
CA GLN A 209 40.13 22.81 34.35
C GLN A 209 41.59 23.19 34.65
N GLU A 210 42.45 22.22 34.94
CA GLU A 210 43.89 22.43 35.10
C GLU A 210 44.55 22.85 33.77
N TYR A 211 44.19 22.22 32.66
CA TYR A 211 44.64 22.59 31.32
C TYR A 211 44.21 24.01 30.94
N GLU A 212 42.94 24.38 31.16
CA GLU A 212 42.42 25.73 30.89
C GLU A 212 43.17 26.80 31.68
N LYS A 213 43.47 26.54 32.96
CA LYS A 213 44.28 27.44 33.81
C LYS A 213 45.70 27.57 33.28
N ALA A 214 46.34 26.47 32.88
CA ALA A 214 47.69 26.50 32.31
C ALA A 214 47.73 27.24 30.97
N GLN A 215 46.70 27.08 30.13
CA GLN A 215 46.57 27.75 28.85
C GLN A 215 46.29 29.26 29.02
N ALA A 216 45.48 29.64 30.00
CA ALA A 216 45.24 31.04 30.35
C ALA A 216 46.53 31.72 30.84
N GLU A 217 47.32 31.04 31.68
CA GLU A 217 48.61 31.55 32.17
C GLU A 217 49.64 31.70 31.03
N TRP A 218 49.70 30.73 30.12
CA TRP A 218 50.53 30.83 28.92
C TRP A 218 50.12 32.04 28.05
N THR A 219 48.82 32.23 27.82
CA THR A 219 48.28 33.36 27.04
C THR A 219 48.59 34.70 27.70
N ARG A 220 48.50 34.76 29.04
CA ARG A 220 48.85 35.95 29.84
C ARG A 220 50.32 36.32 29.65
N LEU A 221 51.23 35.35 29.80
CA LEU A 221 52.67 35.53 29.60
C LEU A 221 53.03 35.87 28.14
N ASP A 222 52.31 35.33 27.17
CA ASP A 222 52.49 35.66 25.74
C ASP A 222 52.09 37.12 25.45
N GLY A 223 51.00 37.59 26.07
CA GLY A 223 50.60 39.00 26.05
C GLY A 223 51.65 39.94 26.67
N GLU A 224 52.24 39.55 27.81
CA GLU A 224 53.36 40.28 28.43
C GLU A 224 54.58 40.32 27.50
N ARG A 225 54.94 39.20 26.87
CA ARG A 225 56.02 39.14 25.87
C ARG A 225 55.76 40.12 24.72
N ILE A 226 54.56 40.10 24.14
CA ILE A 226 54.17 40.99 23.04
C ILE A 226 54.29 42.46 23.45
N ARG A 227 53.80 42.80 24.65
CA ARG A 227 53.89 44.17 25.20
C ARG A 227 55.34 44.62 25.36
N ILE A 228 56.19 43.82 26.00
CA ILE A 228 57.60 44.14 26.22
C ILE A 228 58.33 44.29 24.88
N GLN A 229 58.10 43.35 23.96
CA GLN A 229 58.72 43.34 22.63
C GLN A 229 58.29 44.54 21.77
N ALA A 230 57.07 45.05 21.93
CA ALA A 230 56.61 46.27 21.26
C ALA A 230 57.19 47.56 21.90
N THR A 231 57.48 47.53 23.20
CA THR A 231 57.94 48.71 23.95
C THR A 231 59.44 48.97 23.76
N ILE A 232 60.24 47.90 23.66
CA ILE A 232 61.71 48.00 23.50
C ILE A 232 62.11 48.90 22.30
N PRO A 233 61.59 48.69 21.06
CA PRO A 233 61.95 49.53 19.91
C PRO A 233 61.55 51.00 20.06
N LEU A 234 60.45 51.28 20.78
CA LEU A 234 59.99 52.65 21.04
C LEU A 234 60.96 53.38 21.97
N VAL A 235 61.39 52.72 23.05
CA VAL A 235 62.36 53.26 24.01
C VAL A 235 63.74 53.39 23.36
N GLU A 236 64.17 52.40 22.55
CA GLU A 236 65.41 52.45 21.76
C GLU A 236 65.43 53.67 20.81
N LYS A 237 64.31 53.98 20.16
CA LYS A 237 64.19 55.15 19.27
C LYS A 237 64.32 56.47 20.05
N ILE A 238 63.68 56.57 21.21
CA ILE A 238 63.77 57.77 22.08
C ILE A 238 65.21 57.94 22.60
N GLN A 239 65.83 56.85 23.07
CA GLN A 239 67.22 56.85 23.51
C GLN A 239 68.16 57.31 22.40
N SER A 240 67.99 56.80 21.16
CA SER A 240 68.79 57.19 20.01
C SER A 240 68.64 58.67 19.63
N GLN A 241 67.41 59.22 19.73
CA GLN A 241 67.16 60.65 19.54
C GLN A 241 67.87 61.49 20.59
N LEU A 242 67.73 61.14 21.88
CA LEU A 242 68.41 61.82 22.98
C LEU A 242 69.93 61.74 22.84
N GLN A 243 70.47 60.60 22.42
CA GLN A 243 71.89 60.41 22.15
C GLN A 243 72.40 61.33 21.04
N GLY A 244 71.60 61.56 19.99
CA GLY A 244 71.95 62.45 18.89
C GLY A 244 71.92 63.94 19.27
N GLU A 245 71.10 64.33 20.23
CA GLU A 245 70.97 65.73 20.70
C GLU A 245 72.04 66.12 21.74
N LEU A 246 72.55 65.17 22.52
CA LEU A 246 73.52 65.41 23.59
C LEU A 246 74.80 66.12 23.14
N PRO A 247 75.45 65.77 21.99
CA PRO A 247 76.63 66.48 21.51
C PRO A 247 76.37 67.96 21.20
N GLY A 248 75.23 68.28 20.59
CA GLY A 248 74.86 69.66 20.26
C GLY A 248 74.60 70.51 21.50
N ILE A 249 73.87 69.96 22.49
CA ILE A 249 73.60 70.66 23.75
C ILE A 249 74.87 70.78 24.61
N SER A 250 75.74 69.76 24.60
CA SER A 250 77.05 69.81 25.24
C SER A 250 77.94 70.90 24.63
N PHE A 251 77.90 71.07 23.31
CA PHE A 251 78.60 72.15 22.63
C PHE A 251 78.05 73.52 23.06
N SER A 252 76.73 73.72 23.04
CA SER A 252 76.10 74.97 23.51
C SER A 252 76.38 75.29 24.98
N LYS A 253 76.55 74.28 25.84
CA LYS A 253 77.01 74.47 27.23
C LYS A 253 78.46 74.95 27.27
N SER A 254 79.36 74.28 26.54
CA SER A 254 80.78 74.68 26.46
C SER A 254 80.95 76.08 25.87
N GLU A 255 80.14 76.46 24.89
CA GLU A 255 80.13 77.79 24.28
C GLU A 255 79.59 78.86 25.24
N ALA A 256 78.60 78.52 26.07
CA ALA A 256 78.09 79.42 27.11
C ALA A 256 79.04 79.56 28.32
N GLU A 257 79.86 78.55 28.63
CA GLU A 257 80.89 78.59 29.68
C GLU A 257 82.06 79.50 29.29
N SER A 258 82.39 79.58 28.00
CA SER A 258 83.45 80.43 27.45
C SER A 258 82.95 81.18 26.21
N PRO A 259 82.14 82.24 26.37
CA PRO A 259 81.56 82.95 25.24
C PRO A 259 82.67 83.67 24.45
N VAL A 260 82.71 83.45 23.14
CA VAL A 260 83.72 84.07 22.25
C VAL A 260 83.18 85.41 21.71
N CYS A 261 84.03 86.43 21.65
CA CYS A 261 83.65 87.72 21.07
C CYS A 261 83.41 87.61 19.55
N PRO A 262 82.25 88.01 19.01
CA PRO A 262 81.94 87.84 17.59
C PRO A 262 82.72 88.80 16.67
N ILE A 263 83.50 89.75 17.22
CA ILE A 263 84.27 90.73 16.44
C ILE A 263 85.76 90.36 16.38
N CYS A 264 86.35 89.91 17.49
CA CYS A 264 87.78 89.62 17.58
C CYS A 264 88.10 88.14 17.84
N GLU A 265 87.09 87.27 17.96
CA GLU A 265 87.21 85.81 18.12
C GLU A 265 88.01 85.35 19.37
N VAL A 266 88.14 86.22 20.37
CA VAL A 266 88.81 85.92 21.65
C VAL A 266 87.78 85.47 22.71
N PRO A 267 88.07 84.44 23.54
CA PRO A 267 87.23 84.06 24.67
C PRO A 267 87.06 85.20 25.68
N ILE A 268 85.83 85.50 26.05
CA ILE A 268 85.49 86.54 27.02
C ILE A 268 85.37 85.90 28.40
N ASP A 269 86.23 86.31 29.33
CA ASP A 269 86.03 85.99 30.75
C ASP A 269 84.78 86.72 31.27
N ARG A 270 83.85 85.99 31.88
CA ARG A 270 82.52 86.53 32.25
C ARG A 270 82.60 87.69 33.24
N THR A 271 83.59 87.69 34.13
CA THR A 271 83.92 88.79 35.05
C THR A 271 84.39 90.06 34.34
N LEU A 272 84.95 89.96 33.13
CA LEU A 272 85.30 91.10 32.27
C LEU A 272 84.09 91.58 31.42
N ALA A 273 83.15 90.67 31.09
CA ALA A 273 81.99 90.94 30.24
C ALA A 273 80.94 91.84 30.90
N GLU A 274 80.71 91.69 32.21
CA GLU A 274 79.74 92.50 32.95
C GLU A 274 80.15 93.99 33.05
N GLY A 275 81.37 94.35 32.61
CA GLY A 275 81.85 95.73 32.40
C GLY A 275 82.22 96.06 30.94
N CYS A 276 81.94 95.19 29.97
CA CYS A 276 82.26 95.37 28.55
C CYS A 276 81.08 96.00 27.79
N GLY A 277 81.12 97.31 27.52
CA GLY A 277 80.04 98.06 26.88
C GLY A 277 79.74 97.73 25.40
N LEU A 278 80.23 96.61 24.86
CA LEU A 278 80.11 96.24 23.44
C LEU A 278 79.20 95.02 23.18
N SER A 279 78.90 94.18 24.18
CA SER A 279 78.05 92.99 24.00
C SER A 279 76.82 93.03 24.89
N HIS A 280 75.64 93.14 24.28
CA HIS A 280 74.34 93.14 24.97
C HIS A 280 73.66 91.76 24.97
N LYS A 281 74.34 90.71 24.47
CA LYS A 281 73.81 89.35 24.37
C LYS A 281 74.87 88.34 24.84
N LEU A 282 74.92 88.12 26.15
CA LEU A 282 75.66 86.99 26.72
C LEU A 282 74.73 85.76 26.78
N PRO A 283 75.21 84.56 26.43
CA PRO A 283 74.45 83.33 26.60
C PRO A 283 74.07 83.11 28.08
N ASP A 284 72.84 82.68 28.33
CA ASP A 284 72.40 82.29 29.67
C ASP A 284 72.99 80.91 30.02
N LEU A 285 74.13 80.94 30.72
CA LEU A 285 74.84 79.74 31.17
C LEU A 285 73.95 78.86 32.06
N GLU A 286 73.13 79.46 32.92
CA GLU A 286 72.33 78.70 33.88
C GLU A 286 71.24 77.91 33.13
N ALA A 287 70.61 78.52 32.14
CA ALA A 287 69.68 77.84 31.24
C ALA A 287 70.36 76.77 30.35
N CYS A 288 71.63 76.92 29.97
CA CYS A 288 72.36 75.90 29.21
C CYS A 288 72.77 74.70 30.08
N VAL A 289 73.24 74.95 31.30
CA VAL A 289 73.59 73.91 32.28
C VAL A 289 72.34 73.12 32.67
N GLN A 290 71.24 73.80 33.01
CA GLN A 290 69.98 73.13 33.35
C GLN A 290 69.44 72.28 32.18
N ARG A 291 69.51 72.77 30.93
CA ARG A 291 69.12 71.99 29.75
C ARG A 291 69.98 70.74 29.56
N TRP A 292 71.30 70.85 29.74
CA TRP A 292 72.21 69.70 29.63
C TRP A 292 71.95 68.68 30.74
N GLU A 293 71.81 69.11 31.99
CA GLU A 293 71.53 68.23 33.13
C GLU A 293 70.17 67.53 32.96
N GLN A 294 69.14 68.26 32.53
CA GLN A 294 67.82 67.70 32.27
C GLN A 294 67.84 66.68 31.12
N ARG A 295 68.55 66.97 30.03
CA ARG A 295 68.64 66.07 28.87
C ARG A 295 69.49 64.84 29.16
N LYS A 296 70.60 65.01 29.88
CA LYS A 296 71.47 63.91 30.34
C LYS A 296 70.70 62.99 31.29
N LYS A 297 69.99 63.55 32.27
CA LYS A 297 69.11 62.77 33.16
C LYS A 297 68.05 62.00 32.37
N SER A 298 67.41 62.63 31.39
CA SER A 298 66.43 61.94 30.52
C SER A 298 67.04 60.78 29.72
N PHE A 299 68.30 60.90 29.28
CA PHE A 299 69.02 59.83 28.58
C PHE A 299 69.40 58.69 29.51
N ASP A 300 69.88 59.00 30.72
CA ASP A 300 70.22 58.00 31.74
C ASP A 300 68.96 57.24 32.19
N ASP A 301 67.84 57.94 32.43
CA ASP A 301 66.54 57.37 32.79
C ASP A 301 66.00 56.41 31.71
N GLU A 302 66.06 56.79 30.42
CA GLU A 302 65.63 55.90 29.32
C GLU A 302 66.60 54.73 29.09
N THR A 303 67.89 54.90 29.38
CA THR A 303 68.89 53.82 29.31
C THR A 303 68.65 52.77 30.41
N GLU A 304 68.39 53.20 31.64
CA GLU A 304 68.06 52.31 32.75
C GLU A 304 66.75 51.54 32.48
N LYS A 305 65.74 52.22 31.94
CA LYS A 305 64.47 51.62 31.52
C LYS A 305 64.63 50.58 30.41
N LEU A 306 65.53 50.80 29.46
CA LEU A 306 65.83 49.86 28.38
C LEU A 306 66.54 48.60 28.91
N ILE A 307 67.48 48.75 29.84
CA ILE A 307 68.12 47.62 30.55
C ILE A 307 67.07 46.82 31.34
N GLY A 308 66.18 47.53 32.05
CA GLY A 308 65.06 46.92 32.78
C GLY A 308 64.15 46.09 31.87
N LEU A 309 63.71 46.66 30.74
CA LEU A 309 62.84 45.97 29.77
C LEU A 309 63.51 44.75 29.13
N ARG A 310 64.83 44.78 28.86
CA ARG A 310 65.57 43.61 28.32
C ARG A 310 65.73 42.50 29.35
N SER A 311 65.94 42.85 30.62
CA SER A 311 65.94 41.89 31.73
C SER A 311 64.57 41.24 31.90
N GLU A 312 63.51 42.05 31.89
CA GLU A 312 62.12 41.60 31.96
C GLU A 312 61.76 40.69 30.78
N GLN A 313 62.17 41.04 29.55
CA GLN A 313 61.99 40.20 28.36
C GLN A 313 62.58 38.80 28.56
N THR A 314 63.81 38.71 29.09
CA THR A 314 64.50 37.43 29.29
C THR A 314 63.78 36.56 30.32
N GLN A 315 63.33 37.16 31.43
CA GLN A 315 62.57 36.45 32.46
C GLN A 315 61.20 35.98 31.95
N THR A 316 60.49 36.82 31.20
CA THR A 316 59.19 36.49 30.62
C THR A 316 59.30 35.37 29.59
N LEU A 317 60.37 35.34 28.77
CA LEU A 317 60.62 34.24 27.82
C LEU A 317 60.84 32.89 28.52
N GLN A 318 61.58 32.86 29.63
CA GLN A 318 61.80 31.64 30.42
C GLN A 318 60.49 31.13 31.04
N LYS A 319 59.70 32.03 31.65
CA LYS A 319 58.38 31.70 32.21
C LYS A 319 57.42 31.20 31.14
N LEU A 320 57.41 31.84 29.96
CA LEU A 320 56.57 31.46 28.83
C LEU A 320 56.88 30.04 28.33
N ALA A 321 58.16 29.67 28.24
CA ALA A 321 58.58 28.34 27.82
C ALA A 321 58.12 27.24 28.80
N LEU A 322 58.25 27.47 30.11
CA LEU A 322 57.78 26.55 31.15
C LEU A 322 56.25 26.44 31.15
N ALA A 323 55.55 27.58 31.05
CA ALA A 323 54.09 27.60 30.99
C ALA A 323 53.57 26.86 29.75
N LYS A 324 54.24 27.00 28.59
CA LYS A 324 53.91 26.26 27.37
C LYS A 324 54.09 24.76 27.55
N GLN A 325 55.25 24.32 28.07
CA GLN A 325 55.52 22.90 28.29
C GLN A 325 54.50 22.27 29.25
N HIS A 326 54.11 22.98 30.31
CA HIS A 326 53.10 22.52 31.26
C HIS A 326 51.70 22.43 30.62
N ALA A 327 51.31 23.43 29.81
CA ALA A 327 50.06 23.41 29.06
C ALA A 327 50.02 22.25 28.05
N ASP A 328 51.09 22.03 27.28
CA ASP A 328 51.19 20.96 26.30
C ASP A 328 51.06 19.57 26.98
N GLN A 329 51.76 19.35 28.11
CA GLN A 329 51.67 18.09 28.88
C GLN A 329 50.27 17.81 29.43
N LEU A 330 49.59 18.85 29.93
CA LEU A 330 48.20 18.73 30.38
C LEU A 330 47.26 18.49 29.21
N GLY A 331 47.50 19.11 28.05
CA GLY A 331 46.74 18.89 26.82
C GLY A 331 46.80 17.45 26.34
N ASP A 332 48.01 16.87 26.25
CA ASP A 332 48.21 15.46 25.89
C ASP A 332 47.52 14.51 26.88
N ARG A 333 47.57 14.84 28.18
CA ARG A 333 46.91 14.05 29.23
C ARG A 333 45.39 14.11 29.13
N VAL A 334 44.81 15.27 28.86
CA VAL A 334 43.35 15.41 28.62
C VAL A 334 42.94 14.59 27.40
N ALA A 335 43.65 14.73 26.28
CA ALA A 335 43.35 14.00 25.06
C ALA A 335 43.38 12.47 25.26
N ALA A 336 44.39 11.95 25.97
CA ALA A 336 44.50 10.53 26.27
C ALA A 336 43.35 10.03 27.17
N LEU A 337 42.95 10.82 28.18
CA LEU A 337 41.84 10.49 29.07
C LEU A 337 40.49 10.52 28.35
N GLU A 338 40.26 11.51 27.48
CA GLU A 338 39.05 11.60 26.65
C GLU A 338 38.95 10.44 25.67
N GLN A 339 40.04 10.11 24.95
CA GLN A 339 40.06 8.97 24.04
C GLN A 339 39.79 7.64 24.76
N ALA A 340 40.34 7.45 25.95
CA ALA A 340 40.09 6.27 26.77
C ALA A 340 38.64 6.18 27.24
N ARG A 341 38.04 7.32 27.65
CA ARG A 341 36.62 7.41 28.01
C ARG A 341 35.73 7.07 26.82
N ASP A 342 35.96 7.70 25.68
CA ASP A 342 35.13 7.56 24.48
C ASP A 342 35.22 6.13 23.91
N THR A 343 36.41 5.51 23.94
CA THR A 343 36.58 4.10 23.56
C THR A 343 35.80 3.16 24.48
N ARG A 344 35.78 3.45 25.78
CA ARG A 344 35.04 2.68 26.79
C ARG A 344 33.52 2.85 26.64
N GLU A 345 33.04 4.08 26.48
CA GLU A 345 31.63 4.36 26.19
C GLU A 345 31.20 3.67 24.90
N GLY A 346 32.00 3.78 23.84
CA GLY A 346 31.76 3.08 22.57
C GLY A 346 31.67 1.56 22.73
N ALA A 347 32.58 0.95 23.48
CA ALA A 347 32.55 -0.49 23.76
C ALA A 347 31.32 -0.90 24.58
N TRP A 348 30.91 -0.09 25.56
CA TRP A 348 29.71 -0.36 26.35
C TRP A 348 28.43 -0.24 25.52
N TYR A 349 28.28 0.83 24.73
CA TYR A 349 27.14 1.02 23.82
C TYR A 349 27.08 -0.09 22.76
N ALA A 350 28.22 -0.51 22.21
CA ALA A 350 28.28 -1.62 21.28
C ALA A 350 27.81 -2.93 21.94
N ALA A 351 28.26 -3.22 23.16
CA ALA A 351 27.84 -4.42 23.89
C ALA A 351 26.36 -4.39 24.27
N GLN A 352 25.83 -3.24 24.69
CA GLN A 352 24.40 -3.07 24.96
C GLN A 352 23.56 -3.29 23.70
N ARG A 353 23.99 -2.72 22.57
CA ARG A 353 23.31 -2.90 21.28
C ARG A 353 23.24 -4.37 20.87
N LEU A 354 24.26 -5.17 21.18
CA LEU A 354 24.24 -6.62 20.92
C LEU A 354 23.15 -7.32 21.74
N VAL A 355 22.96 -6.96 23.01
CA VAL A 355 21.86 -7.48 23.84
C VAL A 355 20.52 -7.13 23.20
N ASP A 356 20.33 -5.87 22.81
CA ASP A 356 19.08 -5.40 22.18
C ASP A 356 18.83 -6.05 20.81
N ASP A 357 19.88 -6.30 20.02
CA ASP A 357 19.77 -7.02 18.74
C ASP A 357 19.40 -8.50 18.96
N VAL A 358 19.91 -9.15 20.02
CA VAL A 358 19.54 -10.53 20.38
C VAL A 358 18.10 -10.64 20.84
N GLU A 359 17.60 -9.71 21.66
CA GLU A 359 16.19 -9.72 22.08
C GLU A 359 15.25 -9.47 20.90
N ARG A 360 15.57 -8.52 20.01
CA ARG A 360 14.80 -8.32 18.76
C ARG A 360 14.80 -9.57 17.88
N PHE A 361 15.93 -10.28 17.80
CA PHE A 361 15.99 -11.56 17.10
C PHE A 361 15.09 -12.63 17.76
N ALA A 362 15.05 -12.69 19.09
CA ALA A 362 14.17 -13.59 19.83
C ALA A 362 12.69 -13.30 19.57
N GLU A 363 12.29 -12.02 19.55
CA GLU A 363 10.94 -11.59 19.22
C GLU A 363 10.54 -11.99 17.79
N LEU A 364 11.43 -11.75 16.81
CA LEU A 364 11.22 -12.15 15.42
C LEU A 364 11.04 -13.67 15.29
N PHE A 365 11.87 -14.45 15.98
CA PHE A 365 11.76 -15.91 15.98
C PHE A 365 10.45 -16.40 16.62
N GLY A 366 10.05 -15.83 17.76
CA GLY A 366 8.78 -16.15 18.41
C GLY A 366 7.57 -15.79 17.53
N ALA A 367 7.60 -14.64 16.87
CA ALA A 367 6.57 -14.23 15.91
C ALA A 367 6.48 -15.22 14.73
N GLN A 368 7.61 -15.72 14.23
CA GLN A 368 7.66 -16.71 13.16
C GLN A 368 7.06 -18.06 13.57
N GLU A 369 7.34 -18.54 14.78
CA GLU A 369 6.72 -19.78 15.29
C GLU A 369 5.21 -19.63 15.44
N ASN A 370 4.75 -18.50 15.98
CA ASN A 370 3.32 -18.22 16.13
C ASN A 370 2.62 -18.10 14.78
N ALA A 371 3.22 -17.41 13.81
CA ALA A 371 2.70 -17.33 12.44
C ALA A 371 2.60 -18.72 11.79
N THR A 372 3.63 -19.56 11.96
CA THR A 372 3.65 -20.93 11.43
C THR A 372 2.55 -21.79 12.06
N LYS A 373 2.30 -21.66 13.37
CA LYS A 373 1.18 -22.34 14.05
C LYS A 373 -0.17 -21.87 13.52
N ALA A 374 -0.36 -20.56 13.41
CA ALA A 374 -1.60 -19.97 12.90
C ALA A 374 -1.89 -20.40 11.44
N VAL A 375 -0.87 -20.53 10.58
CA VAL A 375 -1.06 -21.09 9.23
C VAL A 375 -1.48 -22.55 9.27
N ARG A 376 -0.92 -23.39 10.16
CA ARG A 376 -1.36 -24.79 10.31
C ARG A 376 -2.82 -24.89 10.73
N GLU A 377 -3.24 -24.07 11.70
CA GLU A 377 -4.65 -23.99 12.12
C GLU A 377 -5.56 -23.54 10.97
N LEU A 378 -5.12 -22.53 10.19
CA LEU A 378 -5.83 -22.05 9.03
C LEU A 378 -5.96 -23.11 7.93
N VAL A 379 -4.91 -23.91 7.69
CA VAL A 379 -4.93 -25.04 6.75
C VAL A 379 -5.92 -26.11 7.21
N SER A 380 -5.92 -26.47 8.50
CA SER A 380 -6.90 -27.43 9.04
C SER A 380 -8.34 -26.91 8.93
N LYS A 381 -8.56 -25.62 9.16
CA LYS A 381 -9.86 -24.98 8.91
C LYS A 381 -10.22 -25.09 7.43
N LEU A 382 -9.32 -24.71 6.52
CA LEU A 382 -9.54 -24.81 5.07
C LEU A 382 -9.91 -26.23 4.62
N GLU A 383 -9.27 -27.27 5.17
CA GLU A 383 -9.60 -28.67 4.86
C GLU A 383 -11.02 -29.02 5.31
N THR A 384 -11.41 -28.61 6.52
CA THR A 384 -12.77 -28.81 7.05
C THR A 384 -13.81 -28.13 6.16
N GLU A 385 -13.55 -26.87 5.81
CA GLU A 385 -14.41 -26.04 4.96
C GLU A 385 -14.55 -26.63 3.53
N ARG A 386 -13.45 -27.13 2.96
CA ARG A 386 -13.44 -27.80 1.64
C ARG A 386 -14.17 -29.14 1.68
N SER A 387 -14.07 -29.88 2.77
CA SER A 387 -14.84 -31.12 2.96
C SER A 387 -16.34 -30.86 2.95
N LEU A 388 -16.79 -29.78 3.63
CA LEU A 388 -18.18 -29.34 3.58
C LEU A 388 -18.63 -28.94 2.17
N LEU A 389 -17.76 -28.28 1.39
CA LEU A 389 -18.04 -28.04 -0.05
C LEU A 389 -18.20 -29.33 -0.85
N GLY A 390 -17.52 -30.42 -0.48
CA GLY A 390 -17.72 -31.76 -1.05
C GLY A 390 -19.17 -32.25 -0.89
N VAL A 391 -19.76 -32.07 0.29
CA VAL A 391 -21.17 -32.44 0.55
C VAL A 391 -22.14 -31.65 -0.35
N PHE A 392 -21.86 -30.38 -0.60
CA PHE A 392 -22.68 -29.57 -1.52
C PHE A 392 -22.53 -30.05 -2.99
N ARG A 393 -21.36 -30.52 -3.40
CA ARG A 393 -21.15 -31.12 -4.73
C ARG A 393 -21.97 -32.40 -4.91
N ASP A 394 -22.07 -33.23 -3.88
CA ASP A 394 -22.91 -34.45 -3.95
C ASP A 394 -24.40 -34.09 -4.07
N LYS A 395 -24.86 -33.05 -3.36
CA LYS A 395 -26.22 -32.53 -3.51
C LYS A 395 -26.47 -32.00 -4.93
N GLN A 396 -25.50 -31.31 -5.52
CA GLN A 396 -25.56 -30.85 -6.91
C GLN A 396 -25.65 -31.99 -7.90
N ALA A 397 -24.81 -33.02 -7.74
CA ALA A 397 -24.81 -34.19 -8.60
C ALA A 397 -26.20 -34.87 -8.62
N ARG A 398 -26.92 -34.87 -7.48
CA ARG A 398 -28.30 -35.38 -7.43
C ARG A 398 -29.28 -34.51 -8.23
N VAL A 399 -29.16 -33.18 -8.18
CA VAL A 399 -30.02 -32.28 -8.95
C VAL A 399 -29.79 -32.48 -10.46
N PHE A 400 -28.54 -32.50 -10.92
CA PHE A 400 -28.22 -32.77 -12.32
C PHE A 400 -28.52 -34.22 -12.75
N GLY A 401 -28.49 -35.17 -11.81
CA GLY A 401 -29.01 -36.52 -12.00
C GLY A 401 -30.51 -36.51 -12.32
N ARG A 402 -31.32 -35.79 -11.54
CA ARG A 402 -32.76 -35.63 -11.81
C ARG A 402 -33.03 -34.92 -13.13
N ILE A 403 -32.24 -33.91 -13.49
CA ILE A 403 -32.33 -33.28 -14.81
C ILE A 403 -32.02 -34.30 -15.91
N SER A 404 -30.97 -35.11 -15.74
CA SER A 404 -30.59 -36.17 -16.68
C SER A 404 -31.69 -37.23 -16.84
N GLU A 405 -32.37 -37.60 -15.75
CA GLU A 405 -33.50 -38.54 -15.76
C GLU A 405 -34.68 -38.04 -16.62
N LYS A 406 -34.86 -36.72 -16.75
CA LYS A 406 -35.86 -36.11 -17.65
C LYS A 406 -35.31 -35.89 -19.05
N PHE A 407 -34.06 -35.46 -19.15
CA PHE A 407 -33.37 -35.14 -20.40
C PHE A 407 -33.21 -36.37 -21.31
N ASP A 408 -32.79 -37.51 -20.77
CA ASP A 408 -32.53 -38.72 -21.56
C ASP A 408 -33.77 -39.24 -22.31
N PRO A 409 -34.95 -39.42 -21.68
CA PRO A 409 -36.17 -39.78 -22.40
C PRO A 409 -36.59 -38.76 -23.47
N ILE A 410 -36.43 -37.46 -23.20
CA ILE A 410 -36.73 -36.39 -24.16
C ILE A 410 -35.83 -36.51 -25.39
N VAL A 411 -34.52 -36.66 -25.19
CA VAL A 411 -33.54 -36.87 -26.27
C VAL A 411 -33.90 -38.10 -27.08
N ARG A 412 -34.24 -39.23 -26.44
CA ARG A 412 -34.65 -40.46 -27.14
C ARG A 412 -35.92 -40.26 -27.97
N ARG A 413 -36.89 -39.47 -27.48
CA ARG A 413 -38.12 -39.18 -28.22
C ARG A 413 -37.85 -38.30 -29.44
N LEU A 414 -37.00 -37.29 -29.29
CA LEU A 414 -36.71 -36.32 -30.36
C LEU A 414 -35.79 -36.92 -31.43
N VAL A 415 -34.75 -37.63 -31.03
CA VAL A 415 -33.69 -38.13 -31.92
C VAL A 415 -33.96 -39.56 -32.39
N GLY A 416 -34.23 -40.46 -31.44
CA GLY A 416 -34.42 -41.88 -31.68
C GLY A 416 -34.08 -42.71 -30.45
N ALA A 417 -34.60 -43.94 -30.39
CA ALA A 417 -34.52 -44.80 -29.20
C ALA A 417 -33.08 -45.16 -28.78
N ASP A 418 -32.14 -45.18 -29.73
CA ASP A 418 -30.73 -45.53 -29.48
C ASP A 418 -29.88 -44.37 -28.93
N ALA A 419 -30.43 -43.15 -28.89
CA ALA A 419 -29.73 -41.99 -28.36
C ALA A 419 -29.64 -42.07 -26.82
N LYS A 420 -28.59 -41.47 -26.26
CA LYS A 420 -28.45 -41.26 -24.81
C LYS A 420 -28.23 -39.80 -24.51
N GLY A 421 -29.03 -39.26 -23.60
CA GLY A 421 -28.87 -37.91 -23.06
C GLY A 421 -28.25 -37.94 -21.67
N GLN A 422 -27.34 -37.02 -21.38
CA GLN A 422 -26.84 -36.80 -20.02
C GLN A 422 -26.54 -35.32 -19.81
N VAL A 423 -26.82 -34.79 -18.62
CA VAL A 423 -26.45 -33.42 -18.24
C VAL A 423 -25.48 -33.47 -17.09
N THR A 424 -24.29 -32.91 -17.28
CA THR A 424 -23.24 -32.87 -16.26
C THR A 424 -22.83 -31.44 -15.96
N LEU A 425 -22.54 -31.16 -14.68
CA LEU A 425 -21.89 -29.92 -14.25
C LEU A 425 -20.41 -30.22 -14.03
N SER A 426 -19.55 -29.71 -14.90
CA SER A 426 -18.09 -29.86 -14.84
C SER A 426 -17.43 -28.59 -14.30
N GLY A 427 -16.10 -28.62 -14.10
CA GLY A 427 -15.34 -27.41 -13.79
C GLY A 427 -15.34 -26.36 -14.92
N ASN A 428 -15.70 -26.76 -16.14
CA ASN A 428 -15.78 -25.90 -17.32
C ASN A 428 -17.18 -25.35 -17.58
N GLY A 429 -18.21 -25.84 -16.87
CA GLY A 429 -19.58 -25.34 -16.97
C GLY A 429 -20.63 -26.44 -17.03
N LEU A 430 -21.80 -26.08 -17.53
CA LEU A 430 -22.90 -27.01 -17.76
C LEU A 430 -22.73 -27.66 -19.15
N GLU A 431 -22.72 -28.98 -19.18
CA GLU A 431 -22.50 -29.75 -20.42
C GLU A 431 -23.65 -30.74 -20.64
N PRO A 432 -24.64 -30.39 -21.47
CA PRO A 432 -25.62 -31.36 -21.99
C PRO A 432 -24.99 -32.17 -23.13
N ASN A 433 -24.97 -33.49 -22.97
CA ASN A 433 -24.38 -34.43 -23.90
C ASN A 433 -25.45 -35.33 -24.52
N VAL A 434 -25.37 -35.51 -25.84
CA VAL A 434 -26.24 -36.41 -26.61
C VAL A 434 -25.36 -37.34 -27.42
N ASN A 435 -25.42 -38.64 -27.14
CA ASN A 435 -24.61 -39.65 -27.81
C ASN A 435 -25.49 -40.54 -28.70
N MET A 436 -25.06 -40.78 -29.95
CA MET A 436 -25.72 -41.63 -30.94
C MET A 436 -24.74 -42.65 -31.54
N GLY A 437 -24.09 -43.47 -30.70
CA GLY A 437 -23.07 -44.42 -31.14
C GLY A 437 -21.71 -43.77 -31.45
N GLY A 438 -21.42 -42.66 -30.77
CA GLY A 438 -20.25 -41.80 -30.92
C GLY A 438 -20.60 -40.34 -30.61
N ASP A 439 -19.63 -39.57 -30.14
CA ASP A 439 -19.83 -38.13 -29.89
C ASP A 439 -19.90 -37.41 -31.24
N ARG A 440 -21.10 -36.90 -31.57
CA ARG A 440 -21.33 -36.08 -32.76
C ARG A 440 -21.74 -34.68 -32.30
N THR A 441 -20.87 -33.72 -32.54
CA THR A 441 -21.15 -32.29 -32.34
C THR A 441 -21.49 -31.67 -33.70
N THR A 442 -22.77 -31.37 -33.91
CA THR A 442 -23.24 -30.58 -35.05
C THR A 442 -24.14 -29.48 -34.50
N ALA A 443 -24.20 -28.34 -35.19
CA ALA A 443 -25.01 -27.20 -34.75
C ALA A 443 -26.50 -27.60 -34.52
N ALA A 444 -27.05 -28.48 -35.36
CA ALA A 444 -28.39 -29.03 -35.17
C ALA A 444 -28.56 -29.83 -33.85
N ILE A 445 -27.52 -30.56 -33.42
CA ILE A 445 -27.51 -31.29 -32.15
C ILE A 445 -27.35 -30.34 -30.97
N ASP A 446 -26.61 -29.23 -31.14
CA ASP A 446 -26.46 -28.21 -30.10
C ASP A 446 -27.77 -27.45 -29.87
N SER A 447 -28.46 -27.00 -30.92
CA SER A 447 -29.82 -26.44 -30.81
C SER A 447 -30.80 -27.42 -30.15
N LEU A 448 -30.71 -28.70 -30.50
CA LEU A 448 -31.54 -29.73 -29.88
C LEU A 448 -31.23 -29.91 -28.39
N LYS A 449 -29.96 -29.93 -27.98
CA LYS A 449 -29.56 -30.06 -26.56
C LYS A 449 -30.20 -28.97 -25.72
N VAL A 450 -30.22 -27.73 -26.22
CA VAL A 450 -30.85 -26.61 -25.55
C VAL A 450 -32.36 -26.84 -25.38
N LEU A 451 -33.07 -27.18 -26.47
CA LEU A 451 -34.51 -27.46 -26.41
C LEU A 451 -34.84 -28.61 -25.46
N ALA A 452 -34.08 -29.70 -25.53
CA ALA A 452 -34.28 -30.87 -24.67
C ALA A 452 -33.99 -30.54 -23.20
N PHE A 453 -32.99 -29.70 -22.93
CA PHE A 453 -32.67 -29.24 -21.58
C PHE A 453 -33.78 -28.36 -21.00
N ASP A 454 -34.27 -27.38 -21.77
CA ASP A 454 -35.35 -26.49 -21.31
C ASP A 454 -36.63 -27.30 -21.04
N LEU A 455 -36.97 -28.28 -21.88
CA LEU A 455 -38.10 -29.20 -21.63
C LEU A 455 -37.87 -30.11 -20.41
N ALA A 456 -36.64 -30.57 -20.17
CA ALA A 456 -36.32 -31.34 -18.97
C ALA A 456 -36.55 -30.51 -17.70
N VAL A 457 -36.14 -29.24 -17.71
CA VAL A 457 -36.41 -28.29 -16.64
C VAL A 457 -37.90 -28.00 -16.53
N LEU A 458 -38.63 -27.83 -17.63
CA LEU A 458 -40.09 -27.66 -17.62
C LEU A 458 -40.79 -28.80 -16.88
N CYS A 459 -40.41 -30.05 -17.17
CA CYS A 459 -40.91 -31.22 -16.46
C CYS A 459 -40.61 -31.18 -14.95
N LEU A 460 -39.42 -30.71 -14.56
CA LEU A 460 -39.08 -30.52 -13.15
C LEU A 460 -39.87 -29.36 -12.50
N SER A 461 -40.17 -28.30 -13.25
CA SER A 461 -41.03 -27.21 -12.79
C SER A 461 -42.47 -27.68 -12.55
N ILE A 462 -42.99 -28.56 -13.41
CA ILE A 462 -44.30 -29.22 -13.22
C ILE A 462 -44.32 -30.01 -11.90
N GLU A 463 -43.21 -30.70 -11.57
CA GLU A 463 -43.05 -31.42 -10.30
C GLU A 463 -42.82 -30.51 -9.08
N GLY A 464 -42.72 -29.19 -9.27
CA GLY A 464 -42.38 -28.24 -8.19
C GLY A 464 -40.93 -28.36 -7.70
N ALA A 465 -40.04 -28.95 -8.50
CA ALA A 465 -38.64 -29.19 -8.14
C ALA A 465 -37.69 -28.03 -8.50
N THR A 466 -38.21 -26.96 -9.11
CA THR A 466 -37.46 -25.76 -9.49
C THR A 466 -38.06 -24.52 -8.81
N ARG A 467 -37.42 -23.36 -8.98
CA ARG A 467 -37.92 -22.04 -8.53
C ARG A 467 -38.49 -21.20 -9.68
N VAL A 468 -38.58 -21.77 -10.88
CA VAL A 468 -39.13 -21.10 -12.06
C VAL A 468 -40.46 -21.74 -12.43
N PRO A 469 -41.44 -20.96 -12.90
CA PRO A 469 -42.74 -21.52 -13.29
C PRO A 469 -42.60 -22.53 -14.42
N ALA A 470 -43.57 -23.43 -14.55
CA ALA A 470 -43.67 -24.34 -15.69
C ALA A 470 -44.13 -23.57 -16.95
N PHE A 471 -43.24 -22.72 -17.46
CA PHE A 471 -43.50 -21.79 -18.54
C PHE A 471 -42.29 -21.70 -19.47
N LEU A 472 -42.53 -21.82 -20.77
CA LEU A 472 -41.50 -21.60 -21.80
C LEU A 472 -42.06 -20.82 -22.98
N VAL A 473 -41.19 -20.02 -23.61
CA VAL A 473 -41.41 -19.46 -24.94
C VAL A 473 -40.17 -19.76 -25.77
N HIS A 474 -40.36 -20.43 -26.90
CA HIS A 474 -39.31 -20.58 -27.90
C HIS A 474 -39.74 -19.90 -29.19
N ASP A 475 -38.98 -18.88 -29.59
CA ASP A 475 -39.15 -18.26 -30.90
C ASP A 475 -38.34 -18.98 -31.96
N SER A 476 -39.06 -19.55 -32.92
CA SER A 476 -38.57 -20.33 -34.05
C SER A 476 -37.55 -21.41 -33.65
N PRO A 477 -37.94 -22.43 -32.86
CA PRO A 477 -37.02 -23.45 -32.35
C PRO A 477 -36.36 -24.34 -33.41
N ARG A 478 -36.73 -24.19 -34.70
CA ARG A 478 -36.09 -24.88 -35.81
C ARG A 478 -34.90 -24.07 -36.32
N GLU A 479 -33.81 -24.10 -35.57
CA GLU A 479 -32.55 -23.43 -35.90
C GLU A 479 -31.48 -24.41 -36.41
N ALA A 480 -30.37 -23.88 -36.93
CA ALA A 480 -29.18 -24.63 -37.31
C ALA A 480 -29.43 -25.87 -38.20
N ASP A 481 -30.35 -25.75 -39.16
CA ASP A 481 -30.79 -26.83 -40.05
C ASP A 481 -31.41 -28.04 -39.32
N LEU A 482 -32.04 -27.82 -38.16
CA LEU A 482 -32.79 -28.85 -37.45
C LEU A 482 -33.82 -29.51 -38.39
N GLY A 483 -33.74 -30.83 -38.49
CA GLY A 483 -34.57 -31.62 -39.41
C GLY A 483 -36.05 -31.46 -39.12
N LEU A 484 -36.87 -31.38 -40.17
CA LEU A 484 -38.33 -31.22 -40.06
C LEU A 484 -38.99 -32.34 -39.22
N SER A 485 -38.44 -33.56 -39.30
CA SER A 485 -38.91 -34.69 -38.49
C SER A 485 -38.69 -34.48 -36.99
N ILE A 486 -37.53 -33.95 -36.58
CA ILE A 486 -37.23 -33.63 -35.18
C ILE A 486 -38.10 -32.48 -34.70
N TYR A 487 -38.25 -31.44 -35.54
CA TYR A 487 -39.16 -30.34 -35.27
C TYR A 487 -40.61 -30.81 -35.06
N HIS A 488 -41.16 -31.71 -35.88
CA HIS A 488 -42.49 -32.27 -35.64
C HIS A 488 -42.56 -33.12 -34.36
N ARG A 489 -41.51 -33.90 -34.06
CA ARG A 489 -41.43 -34.69 -32.82
C ARG A 489 -41.47 -33.82 -31.56
N LEU A 490 -40.94 -32.59 -31.60
CA LEU A 490 -41.07 -31.62 -30.51
C LEU A 490 -42.54 -31.38 -30.15
N PHE A 491 -43.38 -31.07 -31.14
CA PHE A 491 -44.81 -30.84 -30.88
C PHE A 491 -45.49 -32.10 -30.32
N ARG A 492 -45.17 -33.28 -30.87
CA ARG A 492 -45.72 -34.55 -30.39
C ARG A 492 -45.35 -34.85 -28.95
N LEU A 493 -44.08 -34.67 -28.60
CA LEU A 493 -43.61 -34.81 -27.23
C LEU A 493 -44.36 -33.87 -26.27
N VAL A 494 -44.54 -32.61 -26.64
CA VAL A 494 -45.25 -31.64 -25.79
C VAL A 494 -46.71 -32.02 -25.61
N THR A 495 -47.39 -32.50 -26.66
CA THR A 495 -48.78 -32.98 -26.55
C THR A 495 -48.88 -34.24 -25.67
N GLU A 496 -47.86 -35.09 -25.66
CA GLU A 496 -47.79 -36.24 -24.74
C GLU A 496 -47.64 -35.78 -23.28
N ILE A 497 -46.85 -34.74 -23.04
CA ILE A 497 -46.70 -34.14 -21.70
C ILE A 497 -47.99 -33.41 -21.29
N GLU A 498 -48.65 -32.69 -22.21
CA GLU A 498 -49.93 -32.02 -21.98
C GLU A 498 -51.03 -33.01 -21.56
N ALA A 499 -51.06 -34.19 -22.17
CA ALA A 499 -52.00 -35.26 -21.85
C ALA A 499 -51.73 -35.92 -20.48
N PHE A 500 -50.62 -35.59 -19.81
CA PHE A 500 -50.26 -36.15 -18.51
C PHE A 500 -50.97 -35.37 -17.39
N GLY A 501 -52.24 -35.72 -17.13
CA GLY A 501 -53.06 -35.15 -16.05
C GLY A 501 -54.50 -34.85 -16.48
N GLU A 502 -55.30 -34.32 -15.56
CA GLU A 502 -56.68 -33.89 -15.86
C GLU A 502 -56.75 -32.52 -16.55
N ALA A 503 -55.71 -31.70 -16.39
CA ALA A 503 -55.57 -30.39 -17.03
C ALA A 503 -54.08 -30.08 -17.29
N PRO A 504 -53.76 -29.25 -18.30
CA PRO A 504 -52.38 -28.84 -18.58
C PRO A 504 -51.73 -28.15 -17.36
N GLN A 505 -50.58 -28.68 -16.92
CA GLN A 505 -49.84 -28.18 -15.74
C GLN A 505 -48.75 -27.14 -16.09
N PHE A 506 -48.65 -26.76 -17.37
CA PHE A 506 -47.64 -25.86 -17.88
C PHE A 506 -48.18 -25.01 -19.03
N GLN A 507 -47.41 -23.99 -19.43
CA GLN A 507 -47.66 -23.22 -20.63
C GLN A 507 -46.39 -23.17 -21.49
N TYR A 508 -46.46 -23.67 -22.72
CA TYR A 508 -45.37 -23.60 -23.68
C TYR A 508 -45.85 -22.92 -24.95
N ILE A 509 -45.22 -21.80 -25.31
CA ILE A 509 -45.55 -21.00 -26.50
C ILE A 509 -44.44 -21.16 -27.52
N ILE A 510 -44.80 -21.57 -28.73
CA ILE A 510 -43.89 -21.62 -29.86
C ILE A 510 -44.35 -20.60 -30.89
N THR A 511 -43.53 -19.59 -31.17
CA THR A 511 -43.70 -18.75 -32.37
C THR A 511 -42.83 -19.35 -33.47
N THR A 512 -43.33 -19.44 -34.70
CA THR A 512 -42.59 -20.12 -35.75
C THR A 512 -43.10 -19.74 -37.14
N THR A 513 -42.18 -19.66 -38.10
CA THR A 513 -42.47 -19.53 -39.53
C THR A 513 -42.51 -20.88 -40.24
N THR A 514 -41.95 -21.93 -39.61
CA THR A 514 -42.04 -23.30 -40.11
C THR A 514 -43.42 -23.85 -39.78
N ARG A 515 -44.08 -24.50 -40.74
CA ARG A 515 -45.43 -25.05 -40.52
C ARG A 515 -45.38 -26.20 -39.48
N PRO A 516 -46.14 -26.13 -38.38
CA PRO A 516 -46.29 -27.25 -37.42
C PRO A 516 -47.01 -28.46 -38.06
N PRO A 517 -47.07 -29.62 -37.37
CA PRO A 517 -47.90 -30.74 -37.78
C PRO A 517 -49.35 -30.31 -38.05
N GLU A 518 -49.97 -30.80 -39.13
CA GLU A 518 -51.27 -30.31 -39.61
C GLU A 518 -52.40 -30.41 -38.58
N ASP A 519 -52.39 -31.46 -37.76
CA ASP A 519 -53.36 -31.70 -36.71
C ASP A 519 -53.14 -30.85 -35.45
N LEU A 520 -51.99 -30.20 -35.33
CA LEU A 520 -51.68 -29.23 -34.26
C LEU A 520 -51.68 -27.78 -34.79
N ALA A 521 -51.84 -27.59 -36.10
CA ALA A 521 -51.99 -26.29 -36.75
C ALA A 521 -53.46 -25.82 -36.77
N VAL A 522 -54.21 -26.14 -35.72
CA VAL A 522 -55.63 -25.82 -35.53
C VAL A 522 -55.92 -25.51 -34.06
N GLU A 523 -57.06 -24.89 -33.76
CA GLU A 523 -57.51 -24.71 -32.36
C GLU A 523 -57.70 -26.08 -31.67
N PRO A 524 -57.38 -26.22 -30.37
CA PRO A 524 -57.02 -25.15 -29.42
C PRO A 524 -55.53 -24.74 -29.44
N TRP A 525 -54.66 -25.43 -30.19
CA TRP A 525 -53.21 -25.22 -30.16
C TRP A 525 -52.75 -24.02 -31.01
N LEU A 526 -53.31 -23.84 -32.20
CA LEU A 526 -53.04 -22.67 -33.03
C LEU A 526 -53.88 -21.48 -32.54
N ARG A 527 -53.23 -20.55 -31.83
CA ARG A 527 -53.88 -19.36 -31.26
C ARG A 527 -53.94 -18.16 -32.20
N MET A 528 -52.93 -18.00 -33.07
CA MET A 528 -52.82 -16.82 -33.91
C MET A 528 -52.00 -17.11 -35.16
N THR A 529 -52.47 -16.64 -36.31
CA THR A 529 -51.67 -16.58 -37.55
C THR A 529 -51.37 -15.12 -37.86
N LEU A 530 -50.09 -14.79 -37.96
CA LEU A 530 -49.60 -13.45 -38.29
C LEU A 530 -49.02 -13.46 -39.69
N ARG A 531 -49.24 -12.39 -40.45
CA ARG A 531 -48.64 -12.22 -41.78
C ARG A 531 -47.91 -10.91 -41.88
N GLY A 532 -46.77 -10.93 -42.57
CA GLY A 532 -46.00 -9.72 -42.88
C GLY A 532 -46.70 -8.78 -43.87
N SER A 533 -47.74 -9.25 -44.55
CA SER A 533 -48.55 -8.50 -45.52
C SER A 533 -49.89 -9.20 -45.76
N PRO A 534 -51.01 -8.48 -46.02
CA PRO A 534 -51.17 -7.03 -45.99
C PRO A 534 -51.12 -6.45 -44.57
N GLY A 535 -50.98 -5.13 -44.42
CA GLY A 535 -50.79 -4.46 -43.12
C GLY A 535 -51.88 -4.75 -42.07
N THR A 536 -53.10 -5.10 -42.52
CA THR A 536 -54.23 -5.51 -41.67
C THR A 536 -54.03 -6.85 -40.98
N GLU A 537 -53.12 -7.70 -41.47
CA GLU A 537 -52.81 -9.03 -40.95
C GLU A 537 -51.49 -9.07 -40.16
N ARG A 538 -50.84 -7.91 -39.98
CA ARG A 538 -49.66 -7.73 -39.12
C ARG A 538 -50.02 -7.75 -37.64
N LEU A 539 -49.03 -8.04 -36.80
CA LEU A 539 -49.14 -7.87 -35.35
C LEU A 539 -49.52 -6.41 -35.02
N LEU A 540 -50.57 -6.21 -34.23
CA LEU A 540 -51.17 -4.91 -33.91
C LEU A 540 -51.66 -4.08 -35.12
N ARG A 541 -51.72 -4.67 -36.33
CA ARG A 541 -52.16 -4.01 -37.58
C ARG A 541 -51.38 -2.73 -37.93
N ARG A 542 -50.12 -2.63 -37.49
CA ARG A 542 -49.25 -1.45 -37.69
C ARG A 542 -47.84 -1.88 -38.12
N ASN A 543 -47.09 -0.91 -38.66
CA ASN A 543 -45.63 -1.01 -38.74
C ASN A 543 -45.12 -0.60 -37.36
N LEU A 544 -44.60 -1.58 -36.62
CA LEU A 544 -44.02 -1.37 -35.30
C LEU A 544 -42.54 -1.00 -35.43
#